data_AF-W8Q130-F1
#
_entry.id   AF-W8Q130-F1
#
_cell.length_a   1.000
_cell.length_b   1.000
_cell.length_c   1.000
_cell.angle_alpha   90.00
_cell.angle_beta   90.00
_cell.angle_gamma   90.00
#
_symmetry.space_group_name_H-M   'P 1'
#
loop_
_entity.id
_entity.type
_entity.pdbx_description
1 polymer ?
#
loop_
_entity_poly.entity_id
_entity_poly.type
_entity_poly.pdbx_seq_one_letter_code
_entity_poly.pdbx_strand_id
1 'polypeptide(L)'
;GINIWCAAGKGTFGTDELVHRIEAAGLAQVVSHRVLVVPQLGATGVCAREVQRLSGFRVVFGPVRVNDIPKFMAAGMKATPEMRRVRFDLPDRLVVIPSELVMWAKWAFVAFAALCVTGALTRPGLSWTNIMADGREALALTLAGYLGGGLLTPVLLPWLPGRAFSVKGAVVGLILAAGAWIAGWVPQETASGLLRPTAWLFLVTAIAAFMAMNFTGASTYTSLSGVKKE
;
A
#
# COMPACT_ATOMS: atom_id res chain seq x y z
N GLY A 1 -15.05 7.68 4.17
CA GLY A 1 -14.70 6.92 5.39
C GLY A 1 -13.21 6.58 5.35
N ILE A 2 -12.54 6.59 6.50
CA ILE A 2 -11.12 6.24 6.66
C ILE A 2 -11.08 4.91 7.42
N ASN A 3 -10.12 4.02 7.11
CA ASN A 3 -9.97 2.78 7.90
C ASN A 3 -9.61 3.11 9.38
N ILE A 4 -9.87 2.18 10.29
CA ILE A 4 -9.79 2.45 11.74
C ILE A 4 -8.36 2.77 12.20
N TRP A 5 -7.33 2.06 11.73
CA TRP A 5 -5.95 2.32 12.18
C TRP A 5 -5.44 3.68 11.68
N CYS A 6 -5.80 4.08 10.46
CA CYS A 6 -5.43 5.38 9.90
C CYS A 6 -6.20 6.47 10.62
N ALA A 7 -7.48 6.25 10.91
CA ALA A 7 -8.30 7.21 11.62
C ALA A 7 -7.77 7.43 13.05
N ALA A 8 -7.35 6.36 13.72
CA ALA A 8 -6.75 6.40 15.05
C ALA A 8 -5.40 7.12 15.03
N GLY A 9 -4.52 6.79 14.08
CA GLY A 9 -3.23 7.46 13.92
C GLY A 9 -3.34 8.94 13.55
N LYS A 10 -4.42 9.34 12.86
CA LYS A 10 -4.71 10.74 12.49
C LYS A 10 -5.56 11.50 13.52
N GLY A 11 -5.94 10.87 14.64
CA GLY A 11 -6.77 11.47 15.69
C GLY A 11 -8.26 11.57 15.37
N THR A 12 -8.69 11.29 14.14
CA THR A 12 -10.12 11.27 13.74
C THR A 12 -10.93 10.11 14.33
N PHE A 13 -10.25 9.09 14.88
CA PHE A 13 -10.84 8.06 15.74
C PHE A 13 -10.09 8.07 17.07
N GLY A 14 -10.47 8.98 17.97
CA GLY A 14 -9.77 9.23 19.22
C GLY A 14 -10.69 9.22 20.44
N THR A 15 -10.09 9.41 21.62
CA THR A 15 -10.81 9.50 22.91
C THR A 15 -11.96 10.50 22.86
N ASP A 16 -11.69 11.74 22.44
CA ASP A 16 -12.67 12.83 22.47
C ASP A 16 -13.83 12.58 21.49
N GLU A 17 -13.51 12.12 20.27
CA GLU A 17 -14.52 11.72 19.30
C GLU A 17 -15.38 10.58 19.84
N LEU A 18 -14.79 9.58 20.50
CA LEU A 18 -15.54 8.46 21.05
C LEU A 18 -16.48 8.91 22.18
N VAL A 19 -16.00 9.78 23.08
CA VAL A 19 -16.82 10.36 24.17
C VAL A 19 -17.97 11.17 23.58
N HIS A 20 -17.69 12.07 22.64
CA HIS A 20 -18.70 12.87 21.97
C HIS A 20 -19.77 12.00 21.30
N ARG A 21 -19.39 10.89 20.64
CA ARG A 21 -20.33 9.96 20.02
C ARG A 21 -21.18 9.19 21.03
N ILE A 22 -20.62 8.82 22.19
CA ILE A 22 -21.38 8.17 23.27
C ILE A 22 -22.49 9.11 23.78
N GLU A 23 -22.15 10.39 23.98
CA GLU A 23 -23.09 11.43 24.44
C GLU A 23 -24.14 11.75 23.38
N ALA A 24 -23.72 12.01 22.14
CA ALA A 24 -24.61 12.34 21.03
C ALA A 24 -25.58 11.21 20.70
N ALA A 25 -25.16 9.95 20.85
CA ALA A 25 -26.04 8.79 20.67
C ALA A 25 -26.96 8.53 21.87
N GLY A 26 -26.82 9.27 22.97
CA GLY A 26 -27.58 9.04 24.20
C GLY A 26 -27.39 7.63 24.75
N LEU A 27 -26.22 7.01 24.52
CA LEU A 27 -26.02 5.57 24.76
C LEU A 27 -26.34 5.18 26.21
N ALA A 28 -26.07 6.10 27.14
CA ALA A 28 -26.37 5.95 28.56
C ALA A 28 -27.86 5.68 28.87
N GLN A 29 -28.76 6.09 27.99
CA GLN A 29 -30.22 5.98 28.11
C GLN A 29 -30.78 4.72 27.40
N VAL A 30 -30.00 4.12 26.50
CA VAL A 30 -30.45 3.00 25.65
C VAL A 30 -30.03 1.65 26.24
N VAL A 31 -28.90 1.59 26.93
CA VAL A 31 -28.36 0.34 27.47
C VAL A 31 -28.19 0.38 28.99
N SER A 32 -28.48 -0.76 29.64
CA SER A 32 -28.39 -0.91 31.11
C SER A 32 -26.97 -1.09 31.63
N HIS A 33 -26.04 -1.56 30.78
CA HIS A 33 -24.62 -1.69 31.11
C HIS A 33 -23.79 -0.46 30.70
N ARG A 34 -22.55 -0.40 31.19
CA ARG A 34 -21.56 0.64 30.85
C ARG A 34 -20.29 0.02 30.27
N VAL A 35 -20.43 -0.83 29.25
CA VAL A 35 -19.30 -1.45 28.55
C VAL A 35 -19.38 -1.13 27.07
N LEU A 36 -18.27 -0.69 26.49
CA LEU A 36 -18.16 -0.36 25.08
C LEU A 36 -17.06 -1.19 24.43
N VAL A 37 -17.42 -2.00 23.43
CA VAL A 37 -16.45 -2.76 22.64
C VAL A 37 -15.93 -1.89 21.51
N VAL A 38 -14.62 -1.63 21.52
CA VAL A 38 -13.94 -0.77 20.53
C VAL A 38 -13.03 -1.64 19.65
N PRO A 39 -12.88 -1.36 18.35
CA PRO A 39 -12.00 -2.14 17.49
C PRO A 39 -10.55 -2.16 17.99
N GLN A 40 -9.90 -3.32 17.95
CA GLN A 40 -8.50 -3.51 18.41
C GLN A 40 -7.53 -2.51 17.78
N LEU A 41 -7.72 -2.22 16.49
CA LEU A 41 -6.83 -1.36 15.69
C LEU A 41 -7.02 0.14 15.97
N GLY A 42 -8.00 0.51 16.80
CA GLY A 42 -8.18 1.88 17.29
C GLY A 42 -7.36 2.20 18.55
N ALA A 43 -6.66 1.22 19.13
CA ALA A 43 -5.96 1.37 20.41
C ALA A 43 -4.86 2.44 20.43
N THR A 44 -4.33 2.83 19.26
CA THR A 44 -3.34 3.92 19.15
C THR A 44 -3.95 5.31 19.31
N GLY A 45 -5.25 5.48 19.09
CA GLY A 45 -5.94 6.76 19.19
C GLY A 45 -6.86 6.89 20.42
N VAL A 46 -7.28 5.76 21.01
CA VAL A 46 -8.27 5.74 22.09
C VAL A 46 -7.62 5.40 23.44
N CYS A 47 -7.67 6.35 24.38
CA CYS A 47 -7.29 6.12 25.77
C CYS A 47 -8.49 5.57 26.57
N ALA A 48 -8.53 4.25 26.78
CA ALA A 48 -9.63 3.57 27.48
C ALA A 48 -9.93 4.16 28.88
N ARG A 49 -8.89 4.54 29.62
CA ARG A 49 -9.03 5.15 30.95
C ARG A 49 -9.72 6.51 30.89
N GLU A 50 -9.39 7.30 29.87
CA GLU A 50 -9.93 8.65 29.72
C GLU A 50 -11.38 8.61 29.22
N VAL A 51 -11.70 7.70 28.29
CA VAL A 51 -13.09 7.44 27.88
C VAL A 51 -13.94 7.04 29.09
N GLN A 52 -13.44 6.14 29.95
CA GLN A 52 -14.14 5.73 31.17
C GLN A 52 -14.32 6.91 32.15
N ARG A 53 -13.31 7.78 32.29
CA ARG A 53 -13.37 8.96 33.17
C ARG A 53 -14.41 9.97 32.71
N LEU A 54 -14.47 10.23 31.41
CA LEU A 54 -15.34 11.26 30.83
C LEU A 54 -16.78 10.77 30.59
N SER A 55 -16.94 9.55 30.08
CA SER A 55 -18.27 9.02 29.68
C SER A 55 -18.89 8.04 30.67
N GLY A 56 -18.10 7.51 31.61
CA GLY A 56 -18.53 6.41 32.49
C GLY A 56 -18.57 5.02 31.82
N PHE A 57 -18.27 4.91 30.52
CA PHE A 57 -18.23 3.62 29.81
C PHE A 57 -16.86 2.96 29.84
N ARG A 58 -16.85 1.68 30.20
CA ARG A 58 -15.64 0.85 30.20
C ARG A 58 -15.34 0.38 28.79
N VAL A 59 -14.23 0.87 28.26
CA VAL A 59 -13.73 0.43 26.95
C VAL A 59 -13.09 -0.95 27.07
N VAL A 60 -13.52 -1.87 26.21
CA VAL A 60 -12.89 -3.18 26.00
C VAL A 60 -12.50 -3.27 24.53
N PHE A 61 -11.24 -3.56 24.26
CA PHE A 61 -10.79 -3.78 22.89
C PHE A 61 -11.23 -5.16 22.40
N GLY A 62 -12.07 -5.16 21.37
CA GLY A 62 -12.60 -6.35 20.71
C GLY A 62 -11.59 -6.99 19.76
N PRO A 63 -12.02 -7.99 18.97
CA PRO A 63 -11.16 -8.63 17.97
C PRO A 63 -10.83 -7.69 16.79
N VAL A 64 -9.80 -8.06 16.01
CA VAL A 64 -9.45 -7.40 14.74
C VAL A 64 -10.52 -7.63 13.68
N ARG A 65 -11.10 -8.84 13.62
CA ARG A 65 -12.11 -9.22 12.63
C ARG A 65 -13.50 -9.26 13.26
N VAL A 66 -14.47 -8.70 12.55
CA VAL A 66 -15.88 -8.66 12.96
C VAL A 66 -16.45 -10.07 13.17
N ASN A 67 -16.05 -11.04 12.36
CA ASN A 67 -16.52 -12.42 12.45
C ASN A 67 -16.13 -13.11 13.77
N ASP A 68 -15.15 -12.59 14.50
CA ASP A 68 -14.73 -13.14 15.79
C ASP A 68 -15.57 -12.59 16.98
N ILE A 69 -16.44 -11.59 16.75
CA ILE A 69 -17.26 -10.98 17.81
C ILE A 69 -18.09 -12.01 18.57
N PRO A 70 -18.81 -12.97 17.93
CA PRO A 70 -19.60 -13.95 18.67
C PRO A 70 -18.75 -14.80 19.62
N LYS A 71 -17.58 -15.26 19.16
CA LYS A 71 -16.64 -16.04 19.97
C LYS A 71 -16.03 -15.20 21.10
N PHE A 72 -15.70 -13.94 20.81
CA PHE A 72 -15.21 -12.98 21.80
C PHE A 72 -16.24 -12.72 22.91
N MET A 73 -17.52 -12.57 22.56
CA MET A 73 -18.60 -12.41 23.53
C MET A 73 -18.80 -13.67 24.37
N ALA A 74 -18.79 -14.85 23.76
CA ALA A 74 -18.87 -16.14 24.46
C ALA A 74 -17.68 -16.36 25.42
N ALA A 75 -16.50 -15.84 25.09
CA ALA A 75 -15.31 -15.86 25.94
C ALA A 75 -15.31 -14.78 27.05
N GLY A 76 -16.44 -14.11 27.30
CA GLY A 76 -16.55 -13.07 28.33
C GLY A 76 -15.78 -11.80 27.99
N MET A 77 -15.76 -11.42 26.70
CA MET A 77 -15.05 -10.24 26.17
C MET A 77 -13.53 -10.28 26.39
N LYS A 78 -12.95 -11.50 26.35
CA LYS A 78 -11.50 -11.71 26.39
C LYS A 78 -11.01 -12.12 25.00
N ALA A 79 -10.35 -11.20 24.30
CA ALA A 79 -9.76 -11.49 22.99
C ALA A 79 -8.56 -12.44 23.13
N THR A 80 -8.57 -13.54 22.37
CA THR A 80 -7.45 -14.48 22.30
C THR A 80 -6.28 -13.88 21.50
N PRO A 81 -5.07 -14.43 21.59
CA PRO A 81 -3.93 -13.98 20.77
C PRO A 81 -4.22 -13.99 19.26
N GLU A 82 -5.01 -14.95 18.78
CA GLU A 82 -5.39 -15.09 17.36
C GLU A 82 -6.31 -13.96 16.92
N MET A 83 -7.30 -13.60 17.76
CA MET A 83 -8.23 -12.50 17.51
C MET A 83 -7.54 -11.13 17.43
N ARG A 84 -6.34 -11.00 18.01
CA ARG A 84 -5.54 -9.77 18.00
C ARG A 84 -4.57 -9.68 16.82
N ARG A 85 -4.37 -10.77 16.07
CA ARG A 85 -3.36 -10.83 15.00
C ARG A 85 -3.95 -10.43 13.65
N VAL A 86 -3.38 -9.39 13.04
CA VAL A 86 -3.62 -9.10 11.62
C VAL A 86 -2.77 -10.05 10.79
N ARG A 87 -3.40 -10.89 9.95
CA ARG A 87 -2.69 -11.87 9.11
C ARG A 87 -2.09 -11.25 7.84
N PHE A 88 -2.78 -10.25 7.28
CA PHE A 88 -2.39 -9.56 6.06
C PHE A 88 -2.10 -10.55 4.92
N ASP A 89 -3.08 -11.43 4.71
CA ASP A 89 -3.05 -12.47 3.68
C ASP A 89 -3.33 -11.87 2.30
N LEU A 90 -3.29 -12.67 1.24
CA LEU A 90 -3.52 -12.19 -0.13
C LEU A 90 -4.82 -11.38 -0.29
N PRO A 91 -5.99 -11.78 0.27
CA PRO A 91 -7.21 -10.99 0.17
C PRO A 91 -7.08 -9.59 0.79
N ASP A 92 -6.38 -9.47 1.92
CA ASP A 92 -6.17 -8.17 2.56
C ASP A 92 -5.32 -7.25 1.67
N ARG A 93 -4.31 -7.81 0.98
CA ARG A 93 -3.44 -7.05 0.06
C ARG A 93 -4.21 -6.60 -1.18
N LEU A 94 -5.00 -7.49 -1.77
CA LEU A 94 -5.79 -7.19 -2.97
C LEU A 94 -6.80 -6.06 -2.75
N VAL A 95 -7.28 -5.86 -1.51
CA VAL A 95 -8.18 -4.74 -1.17
C VAL A 95 -7.44 -3.39 -1.18
N VAL A 96 -6.15 -3.36 -0.83
CA VAL A 96 -5.38 -2.11 -0.69
C VAL A 96 -4.65 -1.71 -1.99
N ILE A 97 -4.30 -2.68 -2.83
CA ILE A 97 -3.60 -2.45 -4.11
C ILE A 97 -4.30 -1.40 -5.00
N PRO A 98 -5.64 -1.44 -5.23
CA PRO A 98 -6.29 -0.47 -6.11
C PRO A 98 -6.11 0.98 -5.65
N SER A 99 -6.21 1.25 -4.35
CA SER A 99 -6.01 2.60 -3.82
C SER A 99 -4.56 3.09 -4.00
N GLU A 100 -3.58 2.21 -3.82
CA GLU A 100 -2.17 2.55 -4.05
C GLU A 100 -1.91 2.85 -5.53
N LEU A 101 -2.42 2.00 -6.44
CA LEU A 101 -2.30 2.23 -7.87
C LEU A 101 -2.87 3.61 -8.25
N VAL A 102 -4.12 3.90 -7.86
CA VAL A 102 -4.76 5.19 -8.18
C VAL A 102 -3.96 6.37 -7.63
N MET A 103 -3.44 6.28 -6.40
CA MET A 103 -2.66 7.35 -5.77
C MET A 103 -1.37 7.66 -6.54
N TRP A 104 -0.70 6.64 -7.06
CA TRP A 104 0.57 6.76 -7.79
C TRP A 104 0.43 6.86 -9.31
N ALA A 105 -0.77 6.68 -9.86
CA ALA A 105 -1.03 6.73 -11.30
C ALA A 105 -0.59 8.05 -11.94
N LYS A 106 -0.80 9.19 -11.25
CA LYS A 106 -0.35 10.50 -11.74
C LYS A 106 1.18 10.57 -11.91
N TRP A 107 1.92 9.94 -11.00
CA TRP A 107 3.38 9.92 -11.04
C TRP A 107 3.89 8.96 -12.11
N ALA A 108 3.20 7.83 -12.31
CA ALA A 108 3.46 6.94 -13.44
C ALA A 108 3.23 7.66 -14.78
N PHE A 109 2.17 8.47 -14.89
CA PHE A 109 1.91 9.29 -16.07
C PHE A 109 3.00 10.35 -16.29
N VAL A 110 3.45 11.03 -15.25
CA VAL A 110 4.57 11.99 -15.33
C VAL A 110 5.86 11.29 -15.78
N ALA A 111 6.17 10.10 -15.24
CA ALA A 111 7.33 9.32 -15.66
C ALA A 111 7.22 8.91 -17.14
N PHE A 112 6.06 8.44 -17.57
CA PHE A 112 5.78 8.13 -18.97
C PHE A 112 5.98 9.34 -19.88
N ALA A 113 5.38 10.49 -19.53
CA ALA A 113 5.48 11.71 -20.32
C ALA A 113 6.94 12.20 -20.44
N ALA A 114 7.70 12.15 -19.34
CA ALA A 114 9.11 12.48 -19.34
C ALA A 114 9.92 11.58 -20.30
N LEU A 115 9.66 10.27 -20.27
CA LEU A 115 10.32 9.30 -21.15
C LEU A 115 9.98 9.53 -22.63
N CYS A 116 8.73 9.89 -22.95
CA CYS A 116 8.34 10.29 -24.31
C CYS A 116 9.10 11.53 -24.79
N VAL A 117 9.24 12.54 -23.93
CA VAL A 117 10.01 13.76 -24.26
C VAL A 117 11.48 13.41 -24.52
N THR A 118 12.10 12.55 -23.70
CA THR A 118 13.50 12.15 -23.93
C THR A 118 13.70 11.38 -25.24
N GLY A 119 12.74 10.54 -25.63
CA GLY A 119 12.77 9.85 -26.92
C GLY A 119 12.65 10.81 -28.10
N ALA A 120 11.78 11.82 -27.98
CA ALA A 120 11.60 12.84 -29.01
C ALA A 120 12.84 13.74 -29.21
N LEU A 121 13.58 14.02 -28.13
CA LEU A 121 14.76 14.90 -28.17
C LEU A 121 16.04 14.21 -28.68
N THR A 122 16.11 12.88 -28.62
CA THR A 122 17.34 12.13 -28.91
C THR A 122 17.47 11.67 -30.36
N ARG A 123 16.39 11.62 -31.14
CA ARG A 123 16.44 11.25 -32.56
C ARG A 123 16.51 12.49 -33.48
N PRO A 124 17.36 12.50 -34.51
CA PRO A 124 17.31 13.53 -35.53
C PRO A 124 16.05 13.39 -36.39
N GLY A 125 15.16 14.40 -36.30
CA GLY A 125 13.92 14.50 -37.09
C GLY A 125 12.65 14.10 -36.32
N LEU A 126 11.67 15.02 -36.26
CA LEU A 126 10.33 14.74 -35.74
C LEU A 126 9.53 13.92 -36.76
N SER A 127 9.70 12.59 -36.76
CA SER A 127 8.80 11.69 -37.48
C SER A 127 7.72 11.17 -36.54
N TRP A 128 6.46 11.28 -36.95
CA TRP A 128 5.30 10.71 -36.24
C TRP A 128 5.47 9.21 -35.96
N THR A 129 6.10 8.46 -36.86
CA THR A 129 6.34 7.02 -36.70
C THR A 129 7.29 6.73 -35.54
N ASN A 130 8.36 7.52 -35.39
CA ASN A 130 9.34 7.35 -34.32
C ASN A 130 8.75 7.76 -32.97
N ILE A 131 8.00 8.86 -32.92
CA ILE A 131 7.31 9.32 -31.70
C ILE A 131 6.34 8.25 -31.21
N MET A 132 5.54 7.66 -32.11
CA MET A 132 4.62 6.59 -31.74
C MET A 132 5.35 5.30 -31.30
N ALA A 133 6.46 4.96 -31.95
CA ALA A 133 7.25 3.77 -31.62
C ALA A 133 7.99 3.89 -30.27
N ASP A 134 8.57 5.04 -29.97
CA ASP A 134 9.20 5.32 -28.68
C ASP A 134 8.13 5.49 -27.58
N GLY A 135 6.98 6.07 -27.92
CA GLY A 135 5.84 6.22 -27.02
C GLY A 135 5.23 4.89 -26.58
N ARG A 136 5.01 3.94 -27.49
CA ARG A 136 4.50 2.60 -27.11
C ARG A 136 5.47 1.84 -26.21
N GLU A 137 6.78 1.98 -26.45
CA GLU A 137 7.83 1.33 -25.66
C GLU A 137 7.87 1.95 -24.26
N ALA A 138 7.90 3.28 -24.18
CA ALA A 138 7.85 4.01 -22.92
C ALA A 138 6.60 3.68 -22.12
N LEU A 139 5.44 3.59 -22.77
CA LEU A 139 4.19 3.21 -22.13
C LEU A 139 4.27 1.78 -21.57
N ALA A 140 4.65 0.81 -22.40
CA ALA A 140 4.69 -0.59 -22.02
C ALA A 140 5.64 -0.85 -20.85
N LEU A 141 6.84 -0.27 -20.89
CA LEU A 141 7.87 -0.49 -19.86
C LEU A 141 7.56 0.30 -18.58
N THR A 142 7.01 1.51 -18.69
CA THR A 142 6.52 2.25 -17.51
C THR A 142 5.39 1.48 -16.83
N LEU A 143 4.42 0.95 -17.60
CA LEU A 143 3.35 0.11 -17.07
C LEU A 143 3.90 -1.18 -16.44
N ALA A 144 4.90 -1.80 -17.05
CA ALA A 144 5.55 -2.98 -16.48
C ALA A 144 6.18 -2.69 -15.11
N GLY A 145 6.93 -1.59 -14.97
CA GLY A 145 7.47 -1.17 -13.67
C GLY A 145 6.38 -0.81 -12.66
N TYR A 146 5.38 -0.04 -13.11
CA TYR A 146 4.28 0.44 -12.28
C TYR A 146 3.42 -0.70 -11.73
N LEU A 147 2.97 -1.63 -12.59
CA LEU A 147 2.22 -2.81 -12.17
C LEU A 147 3.12 -3.85 -11.49
N GLY A 148 4.40 -3.93 -11.86
CA GLY A 148 5.39 -4.78 -11.20
C GLY A 148 5.55 -4.43 -9.73
N GLY A 149 5.77 -3.15 -9.42
CA GLY A 149 5.90 -2.68 -8.05
C GLY A 149 4.57 -2.53 -7.31
N GLY A 150 3.52 -2.04 -7.99
CA GLY A 150 2.24 -1.71 -7.36
C GLY A 150 1.26 -2.87 -7.22
N LEU A 151 1.35 -3.89 -8.08
CA LEU A 151 0.44 -5.06 -8.09
C LEU A 151 1.20 -6.36 -7.83
N LEU A 152 2.20 -6.69 -8.66
CA LEU A 152 2.88 -7.99 -8.57
C LEU A 152 3.70 -8.12 -7.28
N THR A 153 4.37 -7.06 -6.84
CA THR A 153 5.18 -7.09 -5.62
C THR A 153 4.33 -7.36 -4.36
N PRO A 154 3.21 -6.66 -4.10
CA PRO A 154 2.31 -6.99 -2.99
C PRO A 154 1.69 -8.40 -3.08
N VAL A 155 1.33 -8.86 -4.28
CA VAL A 155 0.81 -10.21 -4.49
C VAL A 155 1.86 -11.26 -4.11
N LEU A 156 3.11 -11.06 -4.53
CA LEU A 156 4.22 -12.00 -4.34
C LEU A 156 5.02 -11.77 -3.04
N LEU A 157 4.59 -10.83 -2.21
CA LEU A 157 5.34 -10.31 -1.07
C LEU A 157 6.00 -11.34 -0.13
N PRO A 158 5.36 -12.49 0.21
CA PRO A 158 5.95 -13.48 1.11
C PRO A 158 7.07 -14.31 0.46
N TRP A 159 7.06 -14.40 -0.87
CA TRP A 159 8.01 -15.21 -1.65
C TRP A 159 9.20 -14.39 -2.16
N LEU A 160 9.08 -13.06 -2.21
CA LEU A 160 10.16 -12.19 -2.67
C LEU A 160 11.28 -12.08 -1.63
N PRO A 161 12.56 -12.14 -2.03
CA PRO A 161 13.68 -12.09 -1.11
C PRO A 161 13.89 -10.68 -0.54
N GLY A 162 14.59 -10.61 0.60
CA GLY A 162 14.91 -9.34 1.26
C GLY A 162 13.84 -8.87 2.24
N ARG A 163 14.23 -7.93 3.11
CA ARG A 163 13.34 -7.30 4.10
C ARG A 163 12.72 -6.00 3.59
N ALA A 164 13.48 -5.25 2.79
CA ALA A 164 13.06 -3.98 2.26
C ALA A 164 12.09 -4.16 1.08
N PHE A 165 11.02 -3.38 1.06
CA PHE A 165 10.04 -3.34 -0.01
C PHE A 165 10.66 -2.82 -1.31
N SER A 166 11.54 -1.82 -1.23
CA SER A 166 12.33 -1.35 -2.37
C SER A 166 13.11 -2.48 -3.04
N VAL A 167 13.78 -3.34 -2.26
CA VAL A 167 14.53 -4.50 -2.76
C VAL A 167 13.60 -5.53 -3.38
N LYS A 168 12.47 -5.85 -2.76
CA LYS A 168 11.47 -6.78 -3.32
C LYS A 168 10.93 -6.27 -4.66
N GLY A 169 10.61 -4.97 -4.74
CA GLY A 169 10.17 -4.32 -5.98
C GLY A 169 11.26 -4.30 -7.04
N ALA A 170 12.52 -4.05 -6.65
CA ALA A 170 13.66 -4.10 -7.57
C ALA A 170 13.84 -5.51 -8.17
N VAL A 171 13.67 -6.58 -7.38
CA VAL A 171 13.73 -7.95 -7.88
C VAL A 171 12.64 -8.21 -8.92
N VAL A 172 11.40 -7.80 -8.66
CA VAL A 172 10.30 -7.93 -9.64
C VAL A 172 10.57 -7.10 -10.89
N GLY A 173 10.99 -5.85 -10.73
CA GLY A 173 11.31 -4.96 -11.84
C GLY A 173 12.44 -5.48 -12.71
N LEU A 174 13.50 -6.04 -12.09
CA LEU A 174 14.62 -6.65 -12.81
C LEU A 174 14.17 -7.86 -13.64
N ILE A 175 13.32 -8.72 -13.08
CA ILE A 175 12.76 -9.88 -13.79
C ILE A 175 11.91 -9.42 -14.98
N LEU A 176 11.04 -8.43 -14.78
CA LEU A 176 10.19 -7.90 -15.85
C LEU A 176 11.01 -7.23 -16.96
N ALA A 177 12.02 -6.45 -16.60
CA ALA A 177 12.85 -5.75 -17.56
C ALA A 177 13.76 -6.70 -18.35
N ALA A 178 14.37 -7.67 -17.68
CA ALA A 178 15.14 -8.72 -18.33
C ALA A 178 14.26 -9.58 -19.25
N GLY A 179 13.05 -9.92 -18.80
CA GLY A 179 12.06 -10.63 -19.62
C GLY A 179 11.67 -9.84 -20.87
N ALA A 180 11.39 -8.54 -20.74
CA ALA A 180 11.08 -7.66 -21.87
C ALA A 180 12.25 -7.55 -22.87
N TRP A 181 13.49 -7.49 -22.36
CA TRP A 181 14.67 -7.48 -23.21
C TRP A 181 14.83 -8.82 -23.96
N ILE A 182 14.76 -9.95 -23.27
CA ILE A 182 14.88 -11.29 -23.88
C ILE A 182 13.76 -11.53 -24.91
N ALA A 183 12.55 -11.04 -24.65
CA ALA A 183 11.41 -11.12 -25.56
C ALA A 183 11.52 -10.18 -26.77
N GLY A 184 12.57 -9.35 -26.86
CA GLY A 184 12.78 -8.42 -27.97
C GLY A 184 11.85 -7.20 -27.96
N TRP A 185 11.22 -6.89 -26.82
CA TRP A 185 10.34 -5.72 -26.69
C TRP A 185 11.11 -4.40 -26.61
N VAL A 186 12.40 -4.48 -26.28
CA VAL A 186 13.33 -3.34 -26.32
C VAL A 186 14.13 -3.42 -27.63
N PRO A 187 13.92 -2.50 -28.59
CA PRO A 187 14.67 -2.49 -29.84
C PRO A 187 16.16 -2.30 -29.57
N GLN A 188 16.99 -3.19 -30.12
CA GLN A 188 18.44 -3.01 -30.15
C GLN A 188 18.77 -2.15 -31.36
N GLU A 189 18.90 -0.84 -31.17
CA GLU A 189 19.38 0.02 -32.25
C GLU A 189 20.89 -0.13 -32.39
N THR A 190 21.35 -0.41 -33.62
CA THR A 190 22.75 -0.71 -33.96
C THR A 190 23.73 0.37 -33.47
N ALA A 191 23.30 1.63 -33.40
CA ALA A 191 24.10 2.75 -32.91
C ALA A 191 24.19 2.83 -31.38
N SER A 192 23.18 2.34 -30.65
CA SER A 192 23.10 2.41 -29.19
C SER A 192 23.59 1.13 -28.49
N GLY A 193 23.72 0.02 -29.22
CA GLY A 193 24.17 -1.25 -28.71
C GLY A 193 23.38 -1.69 -27.46
N LEU A 194 24.10 -1.92 -26.36
CA LEU A 194 23.54 -2.36 -25.08
C LEU A 194 23.02 -1.21 -24.21
N LEU A 195 23.21 0.06 -24.60
CA LEU A 195 22.88 1.20 -23.75
C LEU A 195 21.37 1.36 -23.55
N ARG A 196 20.57 1.16 -24.61
CA ARG A 196 19.10 1.24 -24.53
C ARG A 196 18.48 0.14 -23.65
N PRO A 197 18.78 -1.16 -23.85
CA PRO A 197 18.24 -2.20 -22.98
C PRO A 197 18.73 -2.09 -21.53
N THR A 198 19.98 -1.67 -21.29
CA THR A 198 20.46 -1.45 -19.92
C THR A 198 19.76 -0.26 -19.26
N ALA A 199 19.52 0.84 -19.98
CA ALA A 199 18.75 1.98 -19.46
C ALA A 199 17.34 1.55 -19.04
N TRP A 200 16.64 0.79 -19.89
CA TRP A 200 15.31 0.26 -19.55
C TRP A 200 15.33 -0.72 -18.38
N LEU A 201 16.37 -1.55 -18.29
CA LEU A 201 16.57 -2.43 -17.14
C LEU A 201 16.63 -1.64 -15.84
N PHE A 202 17.41 -0.56 -15.79
CA PHE A 202 17.47 0.30 -14.61
C PHE A 202 16.17 1.08 -14.36
N LEU A 203 15.54 1.63 -15.40
CA LEU A 203 14.32 2.43 -15.27
C LEU A 203 13.14 1.60 -14.76
N VAL A 204 12.86 0.44 -15.36
CA VAL A 204 11.77 -0.45 -14.93
C VAL A 204 12.02 -0.95 -13.50
N THR A 205 13.26 -1.30 -13.18
CA THR A 205 13.67 -1.69 -11.84
C THR A 205 13.45 -0.58 -10.82
N ALA A 206 13.85 0.65 -11.16
CA ALA A 206 13.68 1.82 -10.28
C ALA A 206 12.20 2.15 -10.06
N ILE A 207 11.37 2.14 -11.11
CA ILE A 207 9.92 2.37 -11.00
C ILE A 207 9.28 1.29 -10.12
N ALA A 208 9.60 0.02 -10.33
CA ALA A 208 9.04 -1.08 -9.52
C ALA A 208 9.49 -1.02 -8.06
N ALA A 209 10.78 -0.71 -7.81
CA ALA A 209 11.31 -0.52 -6.47
C ALA A 209 10.62 0.64 -5.74
N PHE A 210 10.47 1.79 -6.41
CA PHE A 210 9.78 2.94 -5.85
C PHE A 210 8.31 2.64 -5.54
N MET A 211 7.59 2.01 -6.47
CA MET A 211 6.19 1.62 -6.27
C MET A 211 6.02 0.65 -5.10
N ALA A 212 6.90 -0.35 -4.98
CA ALA A 212 6.87 -1.30 -3.87
C ALA A 212 7.19 -0.63 -2.53
N MET A 213 8.17 0.27 -2.49
CA MET A 213 8.56 1.03 -1.30
C MET A 213 7.38 1.82 -0.73
N ASN A 214 6.54 2.41 -1.59
CA ASN A 214 5.37 3.16 -1.13
C ASN A 214 4.28 2.26 -0.50
N PHE A 215 4.29 0.96 -0.80
CA PHE A 215 3.38 -0.01 -0.17
C PHE A 215 3.70 -0.29 1.31
N THR A 216 4.84 0.19 1.83
CA THR A 216 5.20 0.03 3.25
C THR A 216 4.12 0.59 4.18
N GLY A 217 3.56 1.77 3.85
CA GLY A 217 2.47 2.40 4.62
C GLY A 217 1.11 1.70 4.53
N ALA A 218 0.95 0.79 3.56
CA ALA A 218 -0.24 -0.02 3.34
C ALA A 218 -0.14 -1.43 3.96
N SER A 219 1.01 -1.77 4.56
CA SER A 219 1.31 -3.10 5.07
C SER A 219 1.39 -3.16 6.60
N THR A 220 1.22 -4.34 7.17
CA THR A 220 1.44 -4.59 8.60
C THR A 220 2.85 -5.11 8.92
N TYR A 221 3.76 -5.13 7.95
CA TYR A 221 5.11 -5.72 8.10
C TYR A 221 6.16 -4.74 8.60
N THR A 222 5.96 -3.45 8.35
CA THR A 222 6.98 -2.44 8.60
C THR A 222 6.80 -1.72 9.93
N SER A 223 7.90 -1.46 10.62
CA SER A 223 7.97 -0.52 11.74
C SER A 223 8.31 0.88 11.25
N LEU A 224 8.07 1.91 12.06
CA LEU A 224 8.45 3.29 11.76
C LEU A 224 9.95 3.42 11.41
N SER A 225 10.82 2.74 12.15
CA SER A 225 12.26 2.73 11.89
C SER A 225 12.62 2.04 10.58
N GLY A 226 11.88 0.99 10.20
CA GLY A 226 12.03 0.31 8.92
C GLY A 226 11.65 1.22 7.76
N VAL A 227 10.49 1.88 7.85
CA VAL A 227 10.02 2.82 6.81
C VAL A 227 10.99 3.99 6.63
N LYS A 228 11.58 4.51 7.72
CA LYS A 228 12.58 5.59 7.61
C LYS A 228 13.90 5.17 6.96
N LYS A 229 14.18 3.86 6.91
CA LYS A 229 15.42 3.31 6.36
C LYS A 229 15.30 2.97 4.87
N GLU A 230 14.09 2.68 4.40
CA GLU A 230 13.76 2.57 2.97
C GLU A 230 14.05 3.90 2.26
#